data_AF-A0A1Y0G844-F1
#
_entry.id   AF-A0A1Y0G844-F1
#
_cell.length_a   1.000
_cell.length_b   1.000
_cell.length_c   1.000
_cell.angle_alpha   90.00
_cell.angle_beta   90.00
_cell.angle_gamma   90.00
#
_symmetry.space_group_name_H-M   'P 1'
#
loop_
_entity.id
_entity.type
_entity.pdbx_description
1 polymer ?
#
loop_
_entity_poly.entity_id
_entity_poly.type
_entity_poly.pdbx_seq_one_letter_code
_entity_poly.pdbx_strand_id
1 'polypeptide(L)'
;MNPQKLFPATVMPDRDWWHALWPNPDNVVKALHIGAGMTVIDLGYGDGYFTAAIVNWHPLPRETTPVLGQPRGPRTELRLSAEQTQQAVEPAGLRLETLVELPPYHYGAIFRKTA
;
A
#
# COMPACT_ATOMS: atom_id res chain seq x y z
N MET A 1 -14.64 -16.73 -30.31
CA MET A 1 -14.74 -15.72 -29.23
C MET A 1 -13.33 -15.41 -28.75
N ASN A 2 -12.87 -14.17 -28.87
CA ASN A 2 -11.70 -13.71 -28.12
C ASN A 2 -12.21 -12.57 -27.24
N PRO A 3 -12.37 -12.77 -25.92
CA PRO A 3 -12.94 -11.76 -25.06
C PRO A 3 -11.97 -10.59 -25.05
N GLN A 4 -12.36 -9.49 -25.70
CA GLN A 4 -11.71 -8.20 -25.55
C GLN A 4 -11.39 -8.02 -24.07
N LYS A 5 -10.10 -7.80 -23.76
CA LYS A 5 -9.71 -7.29 -22.44
C LYS A 5 -10.59 -6.07 -22.20
N LEU A 6 -11.56 -6.20 -21.29
CA LEU A 6 -12.59 -5.18 -21.06
C LEU A 6 -11.96 -3.82 -20.72
N PHE A 7 -10.71 -3.83 -20.22
CA PHE A 7 -9.91 -2.64 -19.94
C PHE A 7 -8.46 -2.87 -20.37
N PRO A 8 -8.00 -2.34 -21.52
CA PRO A 8 -6.58 -2.29 -21.84
C PRO A 8 -5.84 -1.42 -20.80
N ALA A 9 -4.68 -1.87 -20.31
CA ALA A 9 -3.89 -1.12 -19.33
C ALA A 9 -3.28 0.13 -19.97
N THR A 10 -3.71 1.32 -19.56
CA THR A 10 -3.37 2.62 -20.17
C THR A 10 -2.16 3.31 -19.53
N VAL A 11 -1.15 2.55 -19.12
CA VAL A 11 0.00 3.02 -18.30
C VAL A 11 -0.44 3.40 -16.88
N MET A 12 0.39 3.08 -15.87
CA MET A 12 0.11 3.39 -14.46
C MET A 12 0.50 4.86 -14.18
N PRO A 13 -0.42 5.74 -13.76
CA PRO A 13 -0.06 7.10 -13.34
C PRO A 13 0.88 7.05 -12.14
N ASP A 14 1.84 7.97 -12.09
CA ASP A 14 2.75 8.11 -10.96
C ASP A 14 2.14 8.93 -9.82
N ARG A 15 2.85 8.99 -8.70
CA ARG A 15 2.39 9.66 -7.48
C ARG A 15 2.12 11.15 -7.70
N ASP A 16 2.92 11.80 -8.55
CA ASP A 16 2.79 13.23 -8.82
C ASP A 16 1.49 13.52 -9.58
N TRP A 17 1.12 12.62 -10.49
CA TRP A 17 -0.17 12.67 -11.18
C TRP A 17 -1.35 12.56 -10.21
N TRP A 18 -1.33 11.60 -9.28
CA TRP A 18 -2.41 11.44 -8.30
C TRP A 18 -2.51 12.61 -7.32
N HIS A 19 -1.36 13.14 -6.87
CA HIS A 19 -1.33 14.31 -5.99
C HIS A 19 -1.83 15.58 -6.70
N ALA A 20 -1.60 15.73 -8.01
CA ALA A 20 -2.15 16.85 -8.78
C ALA A 20 -3.70 16.79 -8.84
N LEU A 21 -4.27 15.58 -8.97
CA LEU A 21 -5.72 15.39 -9.06
C LEU A 21 -6.42 15.46 -7.70
N TRP A 22 -5.81 14.85 -6.67
CA TRP A 22 -6.34 14.78 -5.31
C TRP A 22 -5.28 15.19 -4.29
N PRO A 23 -4.97 16.50 -4.17
CA PRO A 23 -3.90 16.99 -3.31
C PRO A 23 -4.15 16.78 -1.82
N ASN A 24 -5.38 16.43 -1.43
CA ASN A 24 -5.76 16.14 -0.06
C ASN A 24 -6.57 14.84 0.00
N PRO A 25 -5.91 13.66 0.11
CA PRO A 25 -6.59 12.37 0.10
C PRO A 25 -7.53 12.18 1.29
N ASP A 26 -7.20 12.75 2.45
CA ASP A 26 -8.08 12.70 3.64
C ASP A 26 -9.43 13.36 3.38
N ASN A 27 -9.44 14.48 2.65
CA ASN A 27 -10.69 15.15 2.28
C ASN A 27 -11.50 14.34 1.27
N VAL A 28 -10.85 13.57 0.39
CA VAL A 28 -11.55 12.65 -0.53
C VAL A 28 -12.20 11.52 0.26
N VAL A 29 -11.48 10.90 1.19
CA VAL A 29 -12.02 9.86 2.09
C VAL A 29 -13.20 10.39 2.90
N LYS A 30 -13.10 11.61 3.45
CA LYS A 30 -14.21 12.28 4.15
C LYS A 30 -15.41 12.56 3.25
N ALA A 31 -15.19 13.05 2.02
CA ALA A 31 -16.26 13.32 1.07
C ALA A 31 -17.00 12.05 0.63
N LEU A 32 -16.30 10.91 0.61
CA LEU A 32 -16.88 9.59 0.40
C LEU A 32 -17.59 9.02 1.65
N HIS A 33 -17.56 9.75 2.77
CA HIS A 33 -18.11 9.36 4.08
C HIS A 33 -17.56 8.03 4.58
N ILE A 34 -16.33 7.69 4.17
CA ILE A 34 -15.62 6.51 4.65
C ILE A 34 -15.16 6.80 6.08
N GLY A 35 -15.68 6.03 7.02
CA GLY A 35 -15.43 6.19 8.45
C GLY A 35 -14.75 4.97 9.07
N ALA A 36 -14.26 5.16 10.30
CA ALA A 36 -13.67 4.07 11.08
C ALA A 36 -14.66 2.91 11.22
N GLY A 37 -14.16 1.70 10.97
CA GLY A 37 -14.92 0.46 11.10
C GLY A 37 -15.71 0.03 9.86
N MET A 38 -15.70 0.81 8.77
CA MET A 38 -16.24 0.37 7.47
C MET A 38 -15.26 -0.58 6.76
N THR A 39 -15.80 -1.54 6.00
CA THR A 39 -15.02 -2.36 5.07
C THR A 39 -15.11 -1.72 3.69
N VAL A 40 -13.96 -1.32 3.13
CA VAL A 40 -13.85 -0.67 1.82
C VAL A 40 -12.94 -1.50 0.92
N ILE A 41 -13.29 -1.60 -0.37
CA ILE A 41 -12.45 -2.24 -1.40
C ILE A 41 -11.95 -1.13 -2.33
N ASP A 42 -10.63 -0.98 -2.46
CA ASP A 42 -10.00 -0.06 -3.40
C ASP A 42 -9.78 -0.77 -4.76
N LEU A 43 -10.62 -0.44 -5.74
CA LEU A 43 -10.59 -1.03 -7.08
C LEU A 43 -9.88 -0.08 -8.05
N GLY A 44 -8.84 -0.58 -8.72
CA GLY A 44 -8.03 0.25 -9.62
C GLY A 44 -7.00 1.10 -8.90
N TYR A 45 -6.47 0.61 -7.77
CA TYR A 45 -5.67 1.35 -6.79
C TYR A 45 -4.35 1.98 -7.26
N GLY A 46 -3.98 1.84 -8.53
CA GLY A 46 -2.80 2.51 -9.09
C GLY A 46 -1.51 2.23 -8.30
N ASP A 47 -0.86 3.29 -7.83
CA ASP A 47 0.36 3.23 -7.01
C ASP A 47 0.09 2.99 -5.51
N GLY A 48 -1.18 2.82 -5.11
CA GLY A 48 -1.61 2.63 -3.74
C GLY A 48 -1.97 3.92 -3.01
N TYR A 49 -2.19 5.04 -3.70
CA TYR A 49 -2.49 6.35 -3.10
C TYR A 49 -3.63 6.34 -2.05
N PHE A 50 -4.62 5.44 -2.21
CA PHE A 50 -5.76 5.29 -1.29
C PHE A 50 -5.87 3.91 -0.61
N THR A 51 -4.95 2.96 -0.89
CA THR A 51 -5.03 1.60 -0.35
C THR A 51 -4.14 1.44 0.89
N ALA A 52 -4.68 0.82 1.95
CA ALA A 52 -3.86 0.18 2.98
C ALA A 52 -3.73 -1.34 2.67
N ALA A 53 -2.68 -1.74 1.94
CA ALA A 53 -2.33 -3.15 1.73
C ALA A 53 -0.82 -3.32 1.95
N ILE A 54 -0.44 -4.11 2.94
CA ILE A 54 0.83 -3.99 3.65
C ILE A 54 1.85 -4.95 3.05
N VAL A 55 2.23 -4.71 1.81
CA VAL A 55 3.52 -5.20 1.30
C VAL A 55 4.52 -4.09 1.54
N ASN A 56 5.39 -4.28 2.52
CA ASN A 56 6.39 -3.29 2.87
C ASN A 56 7.78 -3.81 2.53
N TRP A 57 8.70 -2.87 2.30
CA TRP A 57 10.12 -3.18 2.28
C TRP A 57 10.56 -3.49 3.72
N HIS A 58 11.38 -4.52 3.88
CA HIS A 58 12.11 -4.70 5.13
C HIS A 58 12.95 -3.45 5.43
N PRO A 59 13.23 -3.14 6.72
CA PRO A 59 14.02 -1.98 7.14
C PRO A 59 15.52 -2.17 6.86
N LEU A 60 15.84 -2.47 5.60
CA LEU A 60 17.17 -2.59 5.06
C LEU A 60 17.55 -1.26 4.38
N PRO A 61 18.84 -0.88 4.37
CA PRO A 61 19.31 0.25 3.58
C PRO A 61 18.86 0.14 2.11
N ARG A 62 18.36 1.23 1.53
CA ARG A 62 17.88 1.24 0.15
C ARG A 62 18.95 0.78 -0.85
N GLU A 63 20.18 1.18 -0.61
CA GLU A 63 21.35 0.91 -1.43
C GLU A 63 21.67 -0.59 -1.49
N THR A 64 21.28 -1.36 -0.46
CA THR A 64 21.49 -2.82 -0.39
C THR A 64 20.28 -3.62 -0.87
N THR A 65 19.26 -2.95 -1.43
CA THR A 65 18.04 -3.58 -1.94
C THR A 65 17.87 -3.39 -3.45
N PRO A 66 18.77 -3.92 -4.29
CA PRO A 66 18.73 -3.72 -5.73
C PRO A 66 17.64 -4.57 -6.38
N VAL A 67 16.83 -3.96 -7.24
CA VAL A 67 15.92 -4.67 -8.15
C VAL A 67 16.25 -4.20 -9.57
N LEU A 68 16.57 -5.17 -10.44
CA LEU A 68 17.12 -4.93 -11.77
C LEU A 68 18.41 -4.08 -11.74
N GLY A 69 19.28 -4.36 -10.75
CA GLY A 69 20.59 -3.70 -10.61
C GLY A 69 20.54 -2.26 -10.10
N GLN A 70 19.39 -1.78 -9.62
CA GLN A 70 19.21 -0.41 -9.12
C GLN A 70 18.57 -0.41 -7.74
N PRO A 71 18.99 0.47 -6.81
CA PRO A 71 18.29 0.67 -5.54
C PRO A 71 16.82 1.07 -5.77
N ARG A 72 15.87 0.28 -5.25
CA ARG A 72 14.41 0.51 -5.43
C ARG A 72 13.70 0.75 -4.11
N GLY A 73 12.45 1.20 -4.21
CA GLY A 73 11.59 1.46 -3.06
C GLY A 73 11.84 2.82 -2.40
N PRO A 74 11.14 3.06 -1.28
CA PRO A 74 11.24 4.31 -0.53
C PRO A 74 12.63 4.47 0.11
N ARG A 75 12.94 5.70 0.51
CA ARG A 75 14.15 6.04 1.29
C ARG A 75 14.21 5.21 2.58
N THR A 76 15.41 4.88 3.04
CA THR A 76 15.64 3.95 4.16
C THR A 76 14.84 4.34 5.41
N GLU A 77 14.79 5.63 5.74
CA GLU A 77 14.09 6.18 6.90
C GLU A 77 12.57 6.06 6.84
N LEU A 78 11.99 5.73 5.69
CA LEU A 78 10.55 5.53 5.50
C LEU A 78 10.15 4.04 5.55
N ARG A 79 11.13 3.12 5.68
CA ARG A 79 10.89 1.68 5.70
C ARG A 79 10.55 1.26 7.12
N LEU A 80 9.36 0.68 7.29
CA LEU A 80 8.89 0.23 8.59
C LEU A 80 9.15 -1.27 8.74
N SER A 81 9.59 -1.67 9.93
CA SER A 81 9.55 -3.08 10.33
C SER A 81 8.09 -3.59 10.37
N ALA A 82 7.91 -4.91 10.35
CA ALA A 82 6.58 -5.50 10.51
C ALA A 82 5.91 -5.06 11.82
N GLU A 83 6.69 -4.94 12.89
CA GLU A 83 6.25 -4.45 14.19
C GLU A 83 5.80 -2.98 14.13
N GLN A 84 6.61 -2.10 13.53
CA GLN A 84 6.24 -0.69 13.37
C GLN A 84 4.99 -0.54 12.51
N THR A 85 4.85 -1.37 11.48
CA THR A 85 3.65 -1.36 10.64
C THR A 85 2.43 -1.87 11.40
N GLN A 86 2.57 -2.88 12.24
CA GLN A 86 1.51 -3.32 13.13
C GLN A 86 1.10 -2.21 14.12
N GLN A 87 2.05 -1.58 14.80
CA GLN A 87 1.80 -0.49 15.72
C GLN A 87 1.06 0.69 15.05
N ALA A 88 1.33 0.96 13.77
CA ALA A 88 0.67 2.01 13.02
C ALA A 88 -0.82 1.74 12.75
N VAL A 89 -1.22 0.46 12.64
CA VAL A 89 -2.61 0.08 12.31
C VAL A 89 -3.43 -0.35 13.53
N GLU A 90 -2.79 -0.72 14.64
CA GLU A 90 -3.46 -1.11 15.89
C GLU A 90 -4.50 -0.08 16.40
N PRO A 91 -4.24 1.24 16.39
CA PRO A 91 -5.24 2.23 16.80
C PRO A 91 -6.52 2.24 15.96
N ALA A 92 -6.48 1.67 14.74
CA ALA A 92 -7.66 1.52 13.88
C ALA A 92 -8.50 0.27 14.22
N GLY A 93 -8.17 -0.45 15.30
CA GLY A 93 -8.83 -1.71 15.67
C GLY A 93 -8.43 -2.87 14.76
N LEU A 94 -7.20 -2.83 14.23
CA LEU A 94 -6.64 -3.89 13.40
C LEU A 94 -5.60 -4.66 14.19
N ARG A 95 -5.66 -5.99 14.13
CA ARG A 95 -4.68 -6.89 14.73
C ARG A 95 -4.02 -7.71 13.63
N LEU A 96 -2.70 -7.84 13.70
CA LEU A 96 -1.95 -8.70 12.79
C LEU A 96 -2.47 -10.14 12.88
N GLU A 97 -2.85 -10.70 11.74
CA GLU A 97 -3.32 -12.08 11.61
C GLU A 97 -2.27 -12.96 10.96
N THR A 98 -1.58 -12.47 9.92
CA THR A 98 -0.56 -13.24 9.22
C THR A 98 0.55 -12.32 8.73
N LEU A 99 1.80 -12.74 8.93
CA LEU A 99 2.99 -12.16 8.33
C LEU A 99 3.56 -13.15 7.32
N VAL A 100 3.86 -12.67 6.12
CA VAL A 100 4.32 -13.48 4.97
C VAL A 100 5.63 -12.88 4.48
N GLU A 101 6.69 -13.68 4.40
CA GLU A 101 7.92 -13.24 3.74
C GLU A 101 7.72 -13.20 2.23
N LEU A 102 8.09 -12.08 1.62
CA LEU A 102 7.94 -11.82 0.19
C LEU A 102 9.33 -11.48 -0.38
N PRO A 103 10.12 -12.48 -0.79
CA PRO A 103 11.46 -12.22 -1.31
C PRO A 103 11.42 -11.35 -2.59
N PRO A 104 12.47 -10.56 -2.87
CA PRO A 104 13.76 -10.58 -2.18
C PRO A 104 13.89 -9.68 -0.94
N TYR A 105 13.05 -8.64 -0.77
CA TYR A 105 13.27 -7.60 0.25
C TYR A 105 11.99 -7.13 0.95
N HIS A 106 10.89 -7.88 0.83
CA HIS A 106 9.58 -7.46 1.29
C HIS A 106 9.01 -8.44 2.30
N TYR A 107 8.03 -7.93 3.05
CA TYR A 107 7.09 -8.76 3.77
C TYR A 107 5.67 -8.28 3.46
N GLY A 108 4.73 -9.21 3.48
CA GLY A 108 3.30 -8.97 3.46
C GLY A 108 2.74 -9.12 4.87
N ALA A 109 1.89 -8.20 5.32
CA ALA A 109 1.17 -8.33 6.57
C ALA A 109 -0.35 -8.22 6.34
N ILE A 110 -1.08 -9.21 6.85
CA ILE A 110 -2.54 -9.32 6.77
C ILE A 110 -3.09 -9.03 8.16
N PHE A 111 -4.07 -8.12 8.22
CA PHE A 111 -4.67 -7.69 9.47
C PHE A 111 -6.16 -7.99 9.46
N ARG A 112 -6.67 -8.36 10.63
CA ARG A 112 -8.10 -8.54 10.88
C ARG A 112 -8.61 -7.47 11.81
N LYS A 113 -9.88 -7.09 11.65
CA LYS A 113 -10.56 -6.19 12.57
C LYS A 113 -10.81 -6.89 13.91
N THR A 114 -10.50 -6.22 15.01
CA THR A 114 -10.90 -6.65 16.35
C THR A 114 -12.36 -6.29 16.58
N ALA A 115 -13.15 -7.24 17.07
CA ALA A 115 -14.55 -7.04 17.44
C ALA A 115 -14.70 -6.05 18.60
#